data_AF-A0A835RI82-F1
#
_entry.id   AF-A0A835RI82-F1
#
_cell.length_a   1.000
_cell.length_b   1.000
_cell.length_c   1.000
_cell.angle_alpha   90.00
_cell.angle_beta   90.00
_cell.angle_gamma   90.00
#
_symmetry.space_group_name_H-M   'P 1'
#
loop_
_entity.id
_entity.type
_entity.pdbx_description
1 polymer ?
#
loop_
_entity_poly.entity_id
_entity_poly.type
_entity_poly.pdbx_seq_one_letter_code
_entity_poly.pdbx_strand_id
1 'polypeptide(L)'
;MATRETLFRLICCTVYIVSSASVNSNIGVNWGSQASNPLNPDIVLRMLKDNGISKLKLFDADQWTLDTFSATGIEIMVGIPNDQLSSISKNYGHAKDWVKENVTKYAREGGIKMK
;
A
#
# COMPACT_ATOMS: atom_id res chain seq x y z
N MET A 1 -22.82 -15.99 -44.14
CA MET A 1 -23.78 -14.91 -43.81
C MET A 1 -23.84 -14.78 -42.28
N ALA A 2 -22.82 -14.16 -41.68
CA ALA A 2 -22.89 -13.82 -40.25
C ALA A 2 -23.78 -12.58 -40.13
N THR A 3 -24.89 -12.72 -39.41
CA THR A 3 -25.99 -11.76 -39.39
C THR A 3 -25.68 -10.60 -38.44
N ARG A 4 -26.34 -9.45 -38.65
CA ARG A 4 -26.22 -8.20 -37.88
C ARG A 4 -26.18 -8.40 -36.35
N GLU A 5 -26.85 -9.43 -35.85
CA GLU A 5 -26.83 -9.92 -34.48
C GLU A 5 -25.41 -10.27 -33.96
N THR A 6 -24.62 -10.99 -34.75
CA THR A 6 -23.25 -11.39 -34.40
C THR A 6 -22.35 -10.15 -34.28
N LEU A 7 -22.55 -9.16 -35.16
CA LEU A 7 -21.79 -7.91 -35.13
C LEU A 7 -22.15 -7.06 -33.90
N PHE A 8 -23.44 -6.96 -33.58
CA PHE A 8 -23.91 -6.23 -32.40
C PHE A 8 -23.38 -6.83 -31.09
N ARG A 9 -23.42 -8.17 -30.97
CA ARG A 9 -22.85 -8.89 -29.82
C ARG A 9 -21.34 -8.64 -29.68
N LEU A 10 -20.60 -8.63 -30.78
CA LEU A 10 -19.16 -8.36 -30.77
C LEU A 10 -18.85 -6.94 -30.26
N ILE A 11 -19.63 -5.95 -30.72
CA ILE A 11 -19.50 -4.55 -30.29
C ILE A 11 -19.80 -4.43 -28.79
N CYS A 12 -20.90 -5.03 -28.32
CA CYS A 12 -21.25 -5.03 -26.88
C CYS A 12 -20.15 -5.68 -26.03
N CYS A 13 -19.61 -6.83 -26.44
CA CYS A 13 -18.49 -7.47 -25.76
C CYS A 13 -17.26 -6.56 -25.71
N THR A 14 -16.92 -5.91 -26.82
CA THR A 14 -15.76 -5.01 -26.89
C THR A 14 -15.93 -3.79 -25.99
N VAL A 15 -17.12 -3.16 -25.99
CA VAL A 15 -17.44 -2.02 -25.11
C VAL A 15 -17.37 -2.44 -23.64
N TYR A 16 -17.88 -3.62 -23.29
CA TYR A 16 -17.81 -4.14 -21.93
C TYR A 16 -16.36 -4.34 -21.48
N ILE A 17 -15.52 -4.97 -22.32
CA ILE A 17 -14.10 -5.20 -22.02
C ILE A 17 -13.36 -3.88 -21.81
N VAL A 18 -13.54 -2.89 -22.70
CA VAL A 18 -12.87 -1.59 -22.59
C VAL A 18 -13.35 -0.82 -21.36
N SER A 19 -14.63 -0.90 -21.01
CA SER A 19 -15.19 -0.24 -19.80
C SER A 19 -14.69 -0.87 -18.50
N SER A 20 -14.31 -2.16 -18.54
CA SER A 20 -13.72 -2.87 -17.39
C SER A 20 -12.20 -2.70 -17.28
N ALA A 21 -11.55 -2.04 -18.24
CA ALA A 21 -10.12 -1.80 -18.20
C ALA A 21 -9.79 -0.76 -17.12
N SER A 22 -9.25 -1.22 -15.99
CA SER A 22 -8.68 -0.34 -14.97
C SER A 22 -7.26 0.05 -15.36
N VAL A 23 -7.01 1.36 -15.44
CA VAL A 23 -5.64 1.88 -15.53
C VAL A 23 -5.04 1.77 -14.13
N ASN A 24 -4.28 0.71 -13.88
CA ASN A 24 -3.50 0.58 -12.64
C ASN A 24 -2.36 1.59 -12.68
N SER A 25 -2.64 2.85 -12.30
CA SER A 25 -1.58 3.83 -12.12
C SER A 25 -0.69 3.34 -10.97
N ASN A 26 0.59 3.14 -11.25
CA ASN A 26 1.57 2.68 -10.26
C ASN A 26 2.05 3.89 -9.43
N ILE A 27 1.09 4.67 -8.91
CA ILE A 27 1.32 5.87 -8.12
C ILE A 27 1.32 5.48 -6.65
N GLY A 28 2.31 6.02 -5.94
CA GLY A 28 2.39 5.94 -4.49
C GLY A 28 2.45 7.31 -3.86
N VAL A 29 2.15 7.39 -2.58
CA VAL A 29 2.20 8.62 -1.81
C VAL A 29 3.07 8.47 -0.56
N ASN A 30 3.62 9.58 -0.10
CA ASN A 30 4.30 9.66 1.19
C ASN A 30 3.28 10.15 2.23
N TRP A 31 3.19 9.50 3.38
CA TRP A 31 2.40 9.97 4.51
C TRP A 31 3.29 10.16 5.73
N GLY A 32 3.42 11.41 6.15
CA GLY A 32 4.03 11.78 7.43
C GLY A 32 2.95 11.91 8.52
N SER A 33 3.18 11.25 9.65
CA SER A 33 2.31 11.27 10.84
C SER A 33 2.53 12.49 11.74
N GLN A 34 3.65 13.20 11.57
CA GLN A 34 3.98 14.42 12.32
C GLN A 34 3.18 15.62 11.80
N ALA A 35 1.96 15.78 12.31
CA ALA A 35 1.05 16.87 11.99
C ALA A 35 0.46 17.48 13.27
N SER A 36 0.15 18.78 13.24
CA SER A 36 -0.57 19.45 14.34
C SER A 36 -1.98 18.89 14.56
N ASN A 37 -2.54 18.28 13.53
CA ASN A 37 -3.83 17.60 13.54
C ASN A 37 -3.65 16.21 12.89
N PRO A 38 -3.23 15.19 13.66
CA PRO A 38 -2.97 13.86 13.10
C PRO A 38 -4.27 13.23 12.59
N LEU A 39 -4.16 12.54 11.45
CA LEU A 39 -5.28 11.79 10.87
C LEU A 39 -5.28 10.36 11.41
N ASN A 40 -6.47 9.83 11.69
CA ASN A 40 -6.63 8.43 12.04
C ASN A 40 -6.25 7.54 10.82
N PRO A 41 -5.40 6.51 10.99
CA PRO A 41 -5.01 5.58 9.92
C PRO A 41 -6.18 5.00 9.10
N ASP A 42 -7.33 4.73 9.72
CA ASP A 42 -8.53 4.22 9.01
C ASP A 42 -9.06 5.22 7.97
N ILE A 43 -9.02 6.51 8.30
CA ILE A 43 -9.45 7.59 7.39
C ILE A 43 -8.49 7.65 6.20
N VAL A 44 -7.18 7.55 6.47
CA VAL A 44 -6.16 7.57 5.42
C VAL A 44 -6.27 6.33 4.53
N LEU A 45 -6.42 5.14 5.12
CA LEU A 45 -6.64 3.89 4.37
C LEU A 45 -7.84 4.00 3.41
N ARG A 46 -8.99 4.50 3.90
CA ARG A 46 -10.18 4.70 3.07
C ARG A 46 -9.91 5.71 1.96
N MET A 47 -9.32 6.85 2.28
CA MET A 47 -8.96 7.86 1.28
C MET A 47 -8.04 7.30 0.19
N LEU A 48 -7.03 6.50 0.55
CA LEU A 48 -6.14 5.87 -0.43
C LEU A 48 -6.90 4.92 -1.35
N LYS A 49 -7.77 4.07 -0.79
CA LYS A 49 -8.61 3.13 -1.56
C LYS A 49 -9.57 3.85 -2.50
N ASP A 50 -10.26 4.88 -2.01
CA ASP A 50 -11.22 5.68 -2.78
C ASP A 50 -10.55 6.39 -3.96
N ASN A 51 -9.25 6.67 -3.86
CA ASN A 51 -8.46 7.30 -4.92
C ASN A 51 -7.61 6.31 -5.75
N GLY A 52 -7.79 5.00 -5.56
CA GLY A 52 -7.04 3.97 -6.30
C GLY A 52 -5.54 3.96 -6.03
N ILE A 53 -5.09 4.52 -4.90
CA ILE A 53 -3.68 4.54 -4.50
C ILE A 53 -3.36 3.22 -3.79
N SER A 54 -2.37 2.50 -4.32
CA SER A 54 -2.00 1.16 -3.84
C SER A 54 -0.61 1.10 -3.20
N LYS A 55 0.11 2.23 -3.11
CA LYS A 55 1.47 2.29 -2.55
C LYS A 55 1.63 3.44 -1.57
N LEU A 56 2.26 3.15 -0.44
CA LEU A 56 2.44 4.10 0.66
C LEU A 56 3.88 4.05 1.17
N LYS A 57 4.48 5.22 1.39
CA LYS A 57 5.73 5.35 2.13
C LYS A 57 5.48 6.03 3.48
N LEU A 58 5.90 5.36 4.55
CA LEU A 58 5.91 5.85 5.93
C LEU A 58 7.35 6.19 6.32
N PHE A 59 7.50 7.14 7.25
CA PHE A 59 8.81 7.60 7.74
C PHE A 59 9.22 6.96 9.08
N ASP A 60 8.30 6.22 9.67
CA ASP A 60 8.48 5.41 10.87
C ASP A 60 7.71 4.08 10.69
N ALA A 61 7.78 3.24 11.70
CA ALA A 61 7.06 1.97 11.77
C ALA A 61 6.02 2.00 12.90
N ASP A 62 5.20 3.05 12.93
CA ASP A 62 4.11 3.16 13.91
C ASP A 62 3.20 1.93 13.88
N GLN A 63 3.05 1.27 15.03
CA GLN A 63 2.33 0.00 15.11
C GLN A 63 0.84 0.17 14.77
N TRP A 64 0.18 1.23 15.23
CA TRP A 64 -1.24 1.43 14.97
C TRP A 64 -1.49 1.59 13.46
N THR A 65 -0.63 2.35 12.80
CA THR A 65 -0.64 2.51 11.34
C THR A 65 -0.42 1.18 10.64
N LEU A 66 0.63 0.44 10.96
CA LEU A 66 0.92 -0.84 10.31
C LEU A 66 -0.19 -1.88 10.54
N ASP A 67 -0.71 -2.00 11.76
CA ASP A 67 -1.82 -2.90 12.09
C ASP A 67 -3.07 -2.57 11.25
N THR A 68 -3.40 -1.28 11.09
CA THR A 68 -4.55 -0.83 10.27
C THR A 68 -4.40 -1.20 8.79
N PHE A 69 -3.17 -1.16 8.27
CA PHE A 69 -2.91 -1.46 6.86
C PHE A 69 -2.68 -2.95 6.56
N SER A 70 -2.60 -3.80 7.59
CA SER A 70 -2.46 -5.25 7.42
C SER A 70 -3.62 -5.84 6.61
N ALA A 71 -3.33 -6.78 5.71
CA ALA A 71 -4.32 -7.43 4.84
C ALA A 71 -5.11 -6.49 3.89
N THR A 72 -4.70 -5.23 3.73
CA THR A 72 -5.46 -4.27 2.88
C THR A 72 -5.10 -4.34 1.40
N GLY A 73 -3.96 -4.94 1.06
CA GLY A 73 -3.43 -4.99 -0.29
C GLY A 73 -2.58 -3.78 -0.70
N ILE A 74 -2.48 -2.75 0.15
CA ILE A 74 -1.57 -1.61 -0.06
C ILE A 74 -0.12 -2.07 0.19
N GLU A 75 0.76 -1.76 -0.76
CA GLU A 75 2.21 -1.96 -0.67
C GLU A 75 2.82 -0.83 0.18
N ILE A 76 3.60 -1.19 1.19
CA ILE A 76 4.16 -0.23 2.15
C ILE A 76 5.68 -0.30 2.17
N MET A 77 6.30 0.86 2.11
CA MET A 77 7.70 1.09 2.45
C MET A 77 7.77 1.81 3.81
N VAL A 78 8.56 1.28 4.73
CA VAL A 78 8.81 1.90 6.06
C VAL A 78 10.22 2.46 6.13
N GLY A 79 10.34 3.68 6.68
CA GLY A 79 11.62 4.31 6.98
C GLY A 79 12.12 3.95 8.38
N ILE A 80 13.44 3.89 8.54
CA ILE A 80 14.07 3.93 9.86
C ILE A 80 14.03 5.39 10.34
N PRO A 81 13.44 5.69 11.51
CA PRO A 81 13.49 7.03 12.09
C PRO A 81 14.91 7.54 12.27
N ASN A 82 15.15 8.83 12.00
CA ASN A 82 16.50 9.41 12.01
C ASN A 82 17.18 9.33 13.38
N ASP A 83 16.41 9.40 14.46
CA ASP A 83 16.86 9.26 15.85
C ASP A 83 17.32 7.84 16.19
N GLN A 84 16.84 6.83 15.46
CA GLN A 84 17.24 5.42 15.64
C GLN A 84 18.50 5.05 14.84
N LEU A 85 18.85 5.81 13.81
CA LEU A 85 19.96 5.50 12.89
C LEU A 85 21.29 5.24 13.64
N SER A 86 21.63 6.07 14.63
CA SER A 86 22.88 5.92 15.38
C SER A 86 22.93 4.63 16.21
N SER A 87 21.80 4.21 16.79
CA SER A 87 21.73 2.98 17.60
C SER A 87 21.83 1.74 16.70
N ILE A 88 21.12 1.77 15.58
CA ILE A 88 21.06 0.67 14.60
C ILE A 88 22.42 0.51 13.90
N SER A 89 23.09 1.60 13.55
CA SER A 89 24.37 1.54 12.83
C SER A 89 25.52 0.97 13.68
N LYS A 90 25.41 1.03 15.01
CA LYS A 90 26.47 0.62 15.95
C LYS A 90 26.45 -0.86 16.28
N ASN A 91 25.32 -1.54 16.10
CA ASN A 91 25.15 -2.92 16.50
C ASN A 91 24.23 -3.68 15.53
N TYR A 92 24.77 -4.74 14.93
CA TYR A 92 24.00 -5.63 14.06
C TYR A 92 22.78 -6.26 14.76
N GLY A 93 22.88 -6.54 16.06
CA GLY A 93 21.75 -7.00 16.88
C GLY A 93 20.59 -6.02 16.86
N HIS A 94 20.85 -4.73 17.04
CA HIS A 94 19.81 -3.70 16.97
C HIS A 94 19.18 -3.60 15.57
N ALA A 95 19.98 -3.72 14.51
CA ALA A 95 19.44 -3.77 13.14
C ALA A 95 18.54 -4.99 12.93
N LYS A 96 18.95 -6.16 13.44
CA LYS A 96 18.17 -7.40 13.36
C LYS A 96 16.86 -7.30 14.12
N ASP A 97 16.89 -6.76 15.33
CA ASP A 97 15.70 -6.58 16.16
C ASP A 97 14.75 -5.58 15.52
N TRP A 98 15.26 -4.45 14.99
CA TRP A 98 14.45 -3.48 14.27
C TRP A 98 13.73 -4.10 13.06
N VAL A 99 14.44 -4.87 12.23
CA VAL A 99 13.83 -5.56 11.08
C VAL A 99 12.79 -6.58 11.56
N LYS A 100 13.09 -7.35 12.60
CA LYS A 100 12.17 -8.35 13.14
C LYS A 100 10.86 -7.73 13.61
N GLU A 101 10.96 -6.63 14.36
CA GLU A 101 9.81 -5.96 15.00
C GLU A 101 8.98 -5.13 14.02
N ASN A 102 9.63 -4.45 13.08
CA ASN A 102 9.00 -3.43 12.23
C ASN A 102 8.72 -3.89 10.80
N VAL A 103 9.40 -4.95 10.33
CA VAL A 103 9.24 -5.46 8.96
C VAL A 103 8.74 -6.91 8.99
N THR A 104 9.52 -7.83 9.57
CA THR A 104 9.23 -9.28 9.51
C THR A 104 7.90 -9.63 10.19
N LYS A 105 7.57 -8.97 11.32
CA LYS A 105 6.28 -9.13 12.02
C LYS A 105 5.07 -8.95 11.08
N TYR A 106 5.16 -8.03 10.12
CA TYR A 106 4.07 -7.67 9.23
C TYR A 106 4.18 -8.33 7.85
N ALA A 107 5.38 -8.71 7.41
CA ALA A 107 5.65 -9.38 6.14
C ALA A 107 5.32 -10.89 6.18
N ARG A 108 4.11 -11.23 6.64
CA ARG A 108 3.58 -12.61 6.69
C ARG A 108 2.47 -12.82 5.66
N GLU A 109 2.08 -14.06 5.41
CA GLU A 109 0.92 -14.36 4.59
C GLU A 109 -0.34 -13.71 5.18
N GLY A 110 -1.08 -12.97 4.36
CA GLY A 110 -2.21 -12.13 4.80
C GLY A 110 -1.79 -10.86 5.57
N GLY A 111 -0.50 -10.55 5.64
CA GLY A 111 0.04 -9.33 6.27
C GLY A 111 0.17 -8.16 5.29
N ILE A 112 1.15 -7.29 5.54
CA ILE A 112 1.48 -6.14 4.69
C ILE A 112 2.42 -6.58 3.57
N LYS A 113 2.19 -6.08 2.35
CA LYS A 113 3.13 -6.21 1.24
C LYS A 113 4.27 -5.20 1.44
N MET A 114 5.36 -5.63 2.07
CA MET A 114 6.53 -4.79 2.32
C MET A 114 7.38 -4.63 1.05
N LYS A 115 7.92 -3.43 0.82
CA LYS A 115 8.86 -3.11 -0.26
C LYS A 115 10.18 -2.55 0.26
#